data_AF-A0AAW9R5J3-F1
#
_entry.id   AF-A0AAW9R5J3-F1
#
_cell.length_a   1.000
_cell.length_b   1.000
_cell.length_c   1.000
_cell.angle_alpha   90.00
_cell.angle_beta   90.00
_cell.angle_gamma   90.00
#
_symmetry.space_group_name_H-M   'P 1'
#
loop_
_entity.id
_entity.type
_entity.pdbx_description
1 polymer ?
#
loop_
_entity_poly.entity_id
_entity_poly.type
_entity_poly.pdbx_seq_one_letter_code
_entity_poly.pdbx_strand_id
1 'polypeptide(L)'
;MSVYRDIESHRSMVFDEVRNAAYAKAIRNVVTPDCTVLDLGAGLGIHGLLAAGAGAARVILLDPSPVVDLGLDLARDNGLGGRVEVIRKRAEEVETLPPVDLIVSVFTGNFLLSEDLLPSLFLARDRFLKPGGELLPDRARMLTALVSAPDFYSEHISRWSRPTLGIDFSRGRGFAANTLFWRPVSDLGAELLSDAVELDCIDFHTARTAACGSEVEMTAGSSGLCHGVMGWFDMRLGEDWLSTGPAAEPMHWSVAFMPLDPPLDLKEGDNVKFGLDRPPFGEWTWTVTLGGSRQRHSTFQANIVDLAHLKKQAPDAAPNLSQEGRLALHVLSWLSEGRTLRQIIDSARKEFPRQSVHEQELESHVRSLVRRWGGDPA
;
A
#
# COMPACT_ATOMS: atom_id res chain seq x y z
N MET A 1 5.82 4.51 12.70
CA MET A 1 5.91 5.89 12.19
C MET A 1 5.44 5.84 10.74
N SER A 2 4.68 6.81 10.25
CA SER A 2 4.30 6.83 8.82
C SER A 2 5.57 6.77 7.97
N VAL A 3 5.60 5.87 6.98
CA VAL A 3 6.74 5.67 6.07
C VAL A 3 6.96 6.91 5.18
N TYR A 4 5.95 7.77 5.08
CA TYR A 4 5.93 8.96 4.22
C TYR A 4 6.19 10.25 5.01
N ARG A 5 7.04 10.23 6.03
CA ARG A 5 7.35 11.44 6.82
C ARG A 5 8.58 12.19 6.32
N ASP A 6 9.58 11.46 5.85
CA ASP A 6 10.85 12.03 5.40
C ASP A 6 10.82 12.37 3.90
N ILE A 7 11.71 13.26 3.47
CA ILE A 7 11.78 13.69 2.07
C ILE A 7 12.29 12.58 1.16
N GLU A 8 13.15 11.70 1.66
CA GLU A 8 13.82 10.68 0.84
C GLU A 8 12.84 9.57 0.44
N SER A 9 11.89 9.20 1.31
CA SER A 9 10.79 8.28 0.96
C SER A 9 9.90 8.79 -0.18
N HIS A 10 9.92 10.09 -0.47
CA HIS A 10 9.19 10.67 -1.61
C HIS A 10 10.00 10.72 -2.90
N ARG A 11 11.33 10.54 -2.83
CA ARG A 11 12.23 10.74 -3.96
C ARG A 11 11.85 9.88 -5.16
N SER A 12 11.65 8.59 -4.96
CA SER A 12 11.30 7.65 -6.04
C SER A 12 9.98 8.02 -6.70
N MET A 13 9.04 8.61 -5.96
CA MET A 13 7.73 9.04 -6.46
C MET A 13 7.83 10.37 -7.22
N VAL A 14 8.49 11.39 -6.65
CA VAL A 14 8.60 12.73 -7.27
C VAL A 14 9.38 12.67 -8.59
N PHE A 15 10.39 11.83 -8.67
CA PHE A 15 11.24 11.69 -9.87
C PHE A 15 10.88 10.47 -10.73
N ASP A 16 9.70 9.88 -10.53
CA ASP A 16 9.11 8.93 -11.48
C ASP A 16 8.58 9.69 -12.70
N GLU A 17 9.46 9.89 -13.70
CA GLU A 17 9.15 10.69 -14.88
C GLU A 17 8.00 10.10 -15.70
N VAL A 18 7.97 8.76 -15.86
CA VAL A 18 6.94 8.05 -16.63
C VAL A 18 5.57 8.27 -16.01
N ARG A 19 5.45 7.99 -14.70
CA ARG A 19 4.21 8.19 -13.95
C ARG A 19 3.79 9.65 -13.98
N ASN A 20 4.69 10.57 -13.61
CA ASN A 20 4.32 11.98 -13.46
C ASN A 20 4.01 12.65 -14.80
N ALA A 21 4.63 12.22 -15.90
CA ALA A 21 4.27 12.68 -17.24
C ALA A 21 2.86 12.23 -17.65
N ALA A 22 2.48 10.98 -17.35
CA ALA A 22 1.15 10.45 -17.63
C ALA A 22 0.07 11.20 -16.84
N TYR A 23 0.28 11.41 -15.54
CA TYR A 23 -0.61 12.22 -14.70
C TYR A 23 -0.67 13.67 -15.20
N ALA A 24 0.47 14.30 -15.52
CA ALA A 24 0.49 15.67 -16.03
C ALA A 24 -0.29 15.82 -17.35
N LYS A 25 -0.22 14.82 -18.24
CA LYS A 25 -1.04 14.79 -19.48
C LYS A 25 -2.53 14.73 -19.14
N ALA A 26 -2.94 13.80 -18.28
CA ALA A 26 -4.35 13.64 -17.92
C ALA A 26 -4.91 14.88 -17.20
N ILE A 27 -4.15 15.43 -16.24
CA ILE A 27 -4.52 16.66 -15.51
C ILE A 27 -4.76 17.81 -16.48
N ARG A 28 -3.86 18.04 -17.45
CA ARG A 28 -4.02 19.13 -18.44
C ARG A 28 -5.27 18.98 -19.31
N ASN A 29 -5.74 17.76 -19.53
CA ASN A 29 -6.92 17.51 -20.37
C ASN A 29 -8.24 17.80 -19.63
N VAL A 30 -8.25 17.73 -18.31
CA VAL A 30 -9.48 17.88 -17.50
C VAL A 30 -9.55 19.20 -16.72
N VAL A 31 -8.40 19.82 -16.42
CA VAL A 31 -8.36 21.06 -15.63
C VAL A 31 -8.84 22.24 -16.48
N THR A 32 -9.79 23.00 -15.93
CA THR A 32 -10.26 24.27 -16.48
C THR A 32 -9.97 25.43 -15.52
N PRO A 33 -10.01 26.70 -15.98
CA PRO A 33 -9.76 27.86 -15.12
C PRO A 33 -10.69 28.00 -13.91
N ASP A 34 -11.86 27.36 -13.93
CA ASP A 34 -12.85 27.40 -12.85
C ASP A 34 -12.82 26.15 -11.95
N CYS A 35 -11.98 25.15 -12.29
CA CYS A 35 -11.91 23.90 -11.54
C CYS A 35 -11.31 24.08 -10.14
N THR A 36 -11.97 23.45 -9.15
CA THR A 36 -11.38 23.15 -7.85
C THR A 36 -10.87 21.70 -7.85
N VAL A 37 -9.60 21.50 -7.50
CA VAL A 37 -8.93 20.20 -7.51
C VAL A 37 -8.58 19.77 -6.08
N LEU A 38 -8.86 18.52 -5.73
CA LEU A 38 -8.36 17.89 -4.52
C LEU A 38 -7.24 16.91 -4.89
N ASP A 39 -6.02 17.18 -4.41
CA ASP A 39 -4.92 16.22 -4.42
C ASP A 39 -4.99 15.41 -3.12
N LEU A 40 -5.50 14.19 -3.22
CA LEU A 40 -5.80 13.32 -2.09
C LEU A 40 -4.63 12.35 -1.85
N GLY A 41 -3.97 12.50 -0.71
CA GLY A 41 -2.68 11.86 -0.47
C GLY A 41 -1.55 12.62 -1.12
N ALA A 42 -1.58 13.95 -0.98
CA ALA A 42 -0.75 14.84 -1.79
C ALA A 42 0.76 14.59 -1.62
N GLY A 43 1.20 14.09 -0.46
CA GLY A 43 2.63 14.06 -0.13
C GLY A 43 3.25 15.44 -0.30
N LEU A 44 4.18 15.60 -1.25
CA LEU A 44 4.79 16.90 -1.59
C LEU A 44 3.95 17.78 -2.54
N GLY A 45 2.81 17.27 -3.00
CA GLY A 45 1.83 17.98 -3.82
C GLY A 45 2.13 18.01 -5.31
N ILE A 46 2.98 17.12 -5.85
CA ILE A 46 3.39 17.16 -7.27
C ILE A 46 2.19 17.21 -8.22
N HIS A 47 1.15 16.41 -8.00
CA HIS A 47 -0.04 16.36 -8.87
C HIS A 47 -0.93 17.59 -8.70
N GLY A 48 -1.14 18.05 -7.46
CA GLY A 48 -1.84 19.30 -7.18
C GLY A 48 -1.11 20.52 -7.76
N LEU A 49 0.21 20.59 -7.66
CA LEU A 49 1.02 21.66 -8.26
C LEU A 49 0.96 21.64 -9.79
N LEU A 50 0.96 20.44 -10.41
CA LEU A 50 0.71 20.29 -11.85
C LEU A 50 -0.70 20.81 -12.23
N ALA A 51 -1.71 20.55 -11.41
CA ALA A 51 -3.07 21.06 -11.64
C ALA A 51 -3.16 22.60 -11.49
N ALA A 52 -2.48 23.17 -10.48
CA ALA A 52 -2.38 24.62 -10.32
C ALA A 52 -1.66 25.26 -11.52
N GLY A 53 -0.56 24.65 -11.99
CA GLY A 53 0.18 25.09 -13.18
C GLY A 53 -0.63 24.94 -14.48
N ALA A 54 -1.53 23.95 -14.56
CA ALA A 54 -2.48 23.80 -15.66
C ALA A 54 -3.63 24.83 -15.63
N GLY A 55 -3.71 25.65 -14.58
CA GLY A 55 -4.61 26.79 -14.52
C GLY A 55 -5.82 26.62 -13.63
N ALA A 56 -5.91 25.56 -12.81
CA ALA A 56 -7.00 25.37 -11.84
C ALA A 56 -7.22 26.62 -10.99
N ALA A 57 -8.48 26.94 -10.66
CA ALA A 57 -8.82 28.08 -9.81
C ALA A 57 -8.29 27.88 -8.39
N ARG A 58 -8.43 26.66 -7.87
CA ARG A 58 -8.10 26.28 -6.50
C ARG A 58 -7.60 24.83 -6.46
N VAL A 59 -6.57 24.59 -5.67
CA VAL A 59 -6.00 23.26 -5.41
C VAL A 59 -5.89 23.05 -3.91
N ILE A 60 -6.41 21.92 -3.46
CA ILE A 60 -6.40 21.49 -2.06
C ILE A 60 -5.45 20.30 -1.94
N LEU A 61 -4.33 20.48 -1.26
CA LEU A 61 -3.41 19.39 -0.92
C LEU A 61 -3.85 18.77 0.41
N LEU A 62 -4.37 17.54 0.38
CA LEU A 62 -4.86 16.83 1.56
C LEU A 62 -3.96 15.64 1.87
N ASP A 63 -3.27 15.70 3.00
CA ASP A 63 -2.40 14.62 3.47
C ASP A 63 -2.21 14.68 4.99
N PRO A 64 -2.25 13.56 5.74
CA PRO A 64 -2.00 13.59 7.18
C PRO A 64 -0.52 13.79 7.57
N SER A 65 0.41 13.56 6.64
CA SER A 65 1.85 13.68 6.89
C SER A 65 2.29 15.14 6.90
N PRO A 66 3.17 15.55 7.83
CA PRO A 66 3.70 16.92 7.85
C PRO A 66 4.51 17.31 6.60
N VAL A 67 4.87 16.35 5.74
CA VAL A 67 5.56 16.62 4.47
C VAL A 67 4.74 17.52 3.53
N VAL A 68 3.41 17.51 3.64
CA VAL A 68 2.51 18.34 2.82
C VAL A 68 2.62 19.83 3.11
N ASP A 69 3.09 20.19 4.31
CA ASP A 69 3.34 21.59 4.66
C ASP A 69 4.42 22.20 3.74
N LEU A 70 5.41 21.39 3.31
CA LEU A 70 6.41 21.80 2.32
C LEU A 70 5.79 22.04 0.94
N GLY A 71 4.70 21.37 0.60
CA GLY A 71 3.97 21.58 -0.66
C GLY A 71 3.48 23.03 -0.84
N LEU A 72 3.14 23.73 0.26
CA LEU A 72 2.76 25.14 0.19
C LEU A 72 3.94 26.06 -0.12
N ASP A 73 5.11 25.78 0.46
CA ASP A 73 6.33 26.54 0.18
C ASP A 73 6.79 26.31 -1.27
N LEU A 74 6.74 25.05 -1.73
CA LEU A 74 6.97 24.71 -3.14
C LEU A 74 5.98 25.45 -4.06
N ALA A 75 4.70 25.54 -3.69
CA ALA A 75 3.73 26.30 -4.47
C ALA A 75 4.13 27.79 -4.58
N ARG A 76 4.58 28.41 -3.49
CA ARG A 76 5.01 29.81 -3.47
C ARG A 76 6.25 30.03 -4.32
N ASP A 77 7.25 29.16 -4.18
CA ASP A 77 8.52 29.24 -4.92
C ASP A 77 8.31 29.08 -6.43
N ASN A 78 7.26 28.37 -6.83
CA ASN A 78 6.86 28.18 -8.23
C ASN A 78 5.78 29.18 -8.71
N GLY A 79 5.44 30.21 -7.94
CA GLY A 79 4.47 31.24 -8.33
C GLY A 79 3.00 30.78 -8.33
N LEU A 80 2.68 29.65 -7.70
CA LEU A 80 1.36 29.01 -7.63
C LEU A 80 0.65 29.24 -6.29
N GLY A 81 1.33 29.82 -5.30
CA GLY A 81 0.86 29.90 -3.91
C GLY A 81 -0.49 30.62 -3.70
N GLY A 82 -0.93 31.47 -4.63
CA GLY A 82 -2.24 32.14 -4.55
C GLY A 82 -3.45 31.23 -4.81
N ARG A 83 -3.22 29.97 -5.23
CA ARG A 83 -4.26 29.01 -5.62
C ARG A 83 -4.21 27.70 -4.83
N VAL A 84 -3.13 27.48 -4.07
CA VAL A 84 -2.85 26.22 -3.38
C VAL A 84 -3.09 26.40 -1.89
N GLU A 85 -3.86 25.50 -1.30
CA GLU A 85 -4.05 25.38 0.14
C GLU A 85 -3.68 23.98 0.62
N VAL A 86 -3.29 23.88 1.89
CA VAL A 86 -2.89 22.62 2.52
C VAL A 86 -3.85 22.30 3.65
N ILE A 87 -4.30 21.04 3.70
CA ILE A 87 -5.08 20.49 4.80
C ILE A 87 -4.32 19.27 5.33
N ARG A 88 -3.67 19.45 6.50
CA ARG A 88 -2.91 18.38 7.13
C ARG A 88 -3.79 17.47 7.99
N LYS A 89 -4.59 16.63 7.34
CA LYS A 89 -5.55 15.70 7.97
C LYS A 89 -5.71 14.44 7.14
N ARG A 90 -6.24 13.38 7.76
CA ARG A 90 -6.80 12.27 6.99
C ARG A 90 -8.13 12.66 6.36
N ALA A 91 -8.51 12.06 5.24
CA ALA A 91 -9.82 12.31 4.61
C ALA A 91 -11.00 12.01 5.56
N GLU A 92 -10.84 11.03 6.46
CA GLU A 92 -11.84 10.69 7.48
C GLU A 92 -12.07 11.82 8.51
N GLU A 93 -11.05 12.66 8.76
CA GLU A 93 -11.05 13.70 9.79
C GLU A 93 -11.47 15.08 9.25
N VAL A 94 -11.63 15.20 7.94
CA VAL A 94 -12.09 16.43 7.30
C VAL A 94 -13.59 16.53 7.44
N GLU A 95 -14.08 17.54 8.17
CA GLU A 95 -15.51 17.74 8.41
C GLU A 95 -16.23 18.24 7.15
N THR A 96 -15.69 19.27 6.50
CA THR A 96 -16.27 19.89 5.30
C THR A 96 -15.17 20.35 4.34
N LEU A 97 -15.43 20.20 3.04
CA LEU A 97 -14.69 20.81 1.94
C LEU A 97 -15.67 21.44 0.96
N PRO A 98 -15.25 22.46 0.19
CA PRO A 98 -16.01 22.83 -1.01
C PRO A 98 -16.10 21.61 -1.93
N PRO A 99 -17.24 21.39 -2.61
CA PRO A 99 -17.32 20.38 -3.66
C PRO A 99 -16.24 20.62 -4.71
N VAL A 100 -15.55 19.56 -5.12
CA VAL A 100 -14.42 19.62 -6.07
C VAL A 100 -14.81 19.05 -7.42
N ASP A 101 -14.21 19.58 -8.48
CA ASP A 101 -14.44 19.16 -9.87
C ASP A 101 -13.57 17.96 -10.25
N LEU A 102 -12.40 17.83 -9.60
CA LEU A 102 -11.44 16.76 -9.82
C LEU A 102 -10.87 16.28 -8.49
N ILE A 103 -10.81 14.97 -8.30
CA ILE A 103 -9.92 14.35 -7.32
C ILE A 103 -8.81 13.64 -8.07
N VAL A 104 -7.56 14.02 -7.79
CA VAL A 104 -6.37 13.30 -8.22
C VAL A 104 -5.78 12.56 -7.03
N SER A 105 -5.35 11.31 -7.21
CA SER A 105 -4.77 10.51 -6.14
C SER A 105 -3.84 9.42 -6.65
N VAL A 106 -2.90 9.01 -5.79
CA VAL A 106 -2.01 7.86 -5.99
C VAL A 106 -2.16 6.86 -4.83
N PHE A 107 -3.40 6.46 -4.53
CA PHE A 107 -3.70 5.43 -3.51
C PHE A 107 -3.57 3.99 -4.01
N THR A 108 -2.94 3.81 -5.16
CA THR A 108 -2.66 2.49 -5.73
C THR A 108 -1.32 1.99 -5.21
N GLY A 109 -1.38 0.92 -4.40
CA GLY A 109 -0.20 0.19 -3.98
C GLY A 109 0.31 -0.73 -5.10
N ASN A 110 1.35 -1.51 -4.80
CA ASN A 110 1.78 -2.59 -5.69
C ASN A 110 0.63 -3.57 -5.93
N PHE A 111 0.52 -4.06 -7.18
CA PHE A 111 -0.60 -4.88 -7.64
C PHE A 111 -1.98 -4.30 -7.22
N LEU A 112 -2.09 -2.97 -7.31
CA LEU A 112 -3.22 -2.11 -6.99
C LEU A 112 -3.59 -2.01 -5.51
N LEU A 113 -3.54 -3.13 -4.79
CA LEU A 113 -4.27 -3.32 -3.55
C LEU A 113 -3.39 -3.35 -2.29
N SER A 114 -2.06 -3.29 -2.40
CA SER A 114 -1.14 -3.57 -1.26
C SER A 114 -1.14 -2.56 -0.10
N GLU A 115 -1.61 -1.32 -0.30
CA GLU A 115 -1.49 -0.26 0.72
C GLU A 115 -2.77 0.04 1.50
N ASP A 116 -3.87 -0.65 1.20
CA ASP A 116 -5.17 -0.47 1.88
C ASP A 116 -5.73 0.98 1.87
N LEU A 117 -5.30 1.83 0.91
CA LEU A 117 -5.66 3.26 0.85
C LEU A 117 -6.92 3.59 0.02
N LEU A 118 -7.34 2.69 -0.88
CA LEU A 118 -8.53 2.91 -1.74
C LEU A 118 -9.83 3.25 -0.98
N PRO A 119 -10.11 2.71 0.23
CA PRO A 119 -11.28 3.15 1.01
C PRO A 119 -11.31 4.66 1.29
N SER A 120 -10.15 5.30 1.50
CA SER A 120 -10.07 6.75 1.70
C SER A 120 -10.39 7.52 0.41
N LEU A 121 -10.02 6.99 -0.77
CA LEU A 121 -10.46 7.54 -2.07
C LEU A 121 -11.97 7.44 -2.23
N PHE A 122 -12.56 6.29 -1.91
CA PHE A 122 -14.02 6.09 -2.02
C PHE A 122 -14.77 7.07 -1.12
N LEU A 123 -14.31 7.24 0.11
CA LEU A 123 -14.87 8.22 1.05
C LEU A 123 -14.78 9.65 0.50
N ALA A 124 -13.60 10.06 0.01
CA ALA A 124 -13.39 11.41 -0.51
C ALA A 124 -14.25 11.67 -1.76
N ARG A 125 -14.32 10.70 -2.68
CA ARG A 125 -15.22 10.75 -3.84
C ARG A 125 -16.67 10.98 -3.40
N ASP A 126 -17.17 10.15 -2.48
CA ASP A 126 -18.57 10.18 -2.08
C ASP A 126 -18.96 11.47 -1.33
N ARG A 127 -18.01 12.09 -0.63
CA ARG A 127 -18.25 13.29 0.18
C ARG A 127 -17.97 14.60 -0.55
N PHE A 128 -16.93 14.62 -1.39
CA PHE A 128 -16.35 15.87 -1.86
C PHE A 128 -16.41 16.05 -3.38
N LEU A 129 -16.52 14.97 -4.17
CA LEU A 129 -16.61 15.09 -5.63
C LEU A 129 -18.01 15.58 -6.04
N LYS A 130 -18.06 16.57 -6.93
CA LYS A 130 -19.33 17.02 -7.53
C LYS A 130 -19.96 15.90 -8.37
N PRO A 131 -21.31 15.90 -8.54
CA PRO A 131 -21.93 15.10 -9.58
C PRO A 131 -21.34 15.43 -10.95
N GLY A 132 -20.83 14.42 -11.66
CA GLY A 132 -20.12 14.61 -12.93
C GLY A 132 -18.68 15.11 -12.81
N GLY A 133 -18.13 15.18 -11.59
CA GLY A 133 -16.70 15.43 -11.38
C GLY A 133 -15.84 14.25 -11.81
N GLU A 134 -14.57 14.54 -12.06
CA GLU A 134 -13.59 13.59 -12.60
C GLU A 134 -12.74 12.95 -11.49
N LEU A 135 -12.28 11.73 -11.73
CA LEU A 135 -11.28 11.04 -10.93
C LEU A 135 -10.05 10.78 -11.78
N LEU A 136 -8.85 11.05 -11.25
CA LEU A 136 -7.60 10.66 -11.89
C LEU A 136 -6.73 9.85 -10.92
N PRO A 137 -6.52 8.54 -11.18
CA PRO A 137 -7.17 7.71 -12.21
C PRO A 137 -8.66 7.48 -11.93
N ASP A 138 -9.42 7.05 -12.94
CA ASP A 138 -10.85 6.72 -12.81
C ASP A 138 -11.13 5.22 -12.80
N ARG A 139 -10.22 4.41 -13.35
CA ARG A 139 -10.27 2.95 -13.34
C ARG A 139 -8.90 2.35 -13.13
N ALA A 140 -8.87 1.13 -12.60
CA ALA A 140 -7.69 0.30 -12.61
C ALA A 140 -8.05 -1.16 -12.87
N ARG A 141 -7.19 -1.88 -13.58
CA ARG A 141 -7.32 -3.31 -13.82
C ARG A 141 -6.10 -4.05 -13.29
N MET A 142 -6.32 -5.19 -12.67
CA MET A 142 -5.28 -6.12 -12.25
C MET A 142 -5.05 -7.11 -13.37
N LEU A 143 -3.79 -7.33 -13.76
CA LEU A 143 -3.41 -8.30 -14.77
C LEU A 143 -2.50 -9.35 -14.15
N THR A 144 -2.53 -10.55 -14.74
CA THR A 144 -1.75 -11.68 -14.27
C THR A 144 -1.24 -12.54 -15.42
N ALA A 145 -0.06 -13.14 -15.26
CA ALA A 145 0.53 -14.07 -16.22
C ALA A 145 1.33 -15.17 -15.52
N LEU A 146 1.41 -16.35 -16.16
CA LEU A 146 2.27 -17.45 -15.73
C LEU A 146 3.72 -17.10 -16.07
N VAL A 147 4.65 -17.37 -15.14
CA VAL A 147 6.06 -17.01 -15.35
C VAL A 147 7.07 -18.08 -14.96
N SER A 148 8.17 -18.13 -15.70
CA SER A 148 9.39 -18.84 -15.33
C SER A 148 10.38 -17.85 -14.73
N ALA A 149 10.80 -18.05 -13.48
CA ALA A 149 11.75 -17.17 -12.77
C ALA A 149 12.78 -18.02 -12.01
N PRO A 150 13.64 -18.81 -12.70
CA PRO A 150 14.44 -19.86 -12.09
C PRO A 150 15.44 -19.34 -11.05
N ASP A 151 16.11 -18.22 -11.32
CA ASP A 151 17.12 -17.67 -10.42
C ASP A 151 16.47 -17.08 -9.16
N PHE A 152 15.41 -16.27 -9.34
CA PHE A 152 14.64 -15.71 -8.22
C PHE A 152 14.04 -16.82 -7.34
N TYR A 153 13.43 -17.82 -7.96
CA TYR A 153 12.89 -18.98 -7.26
C TYR A 153 13.99 -19.76 -6.53
N SER A 154 15.15 -19.93 -7.17
CA SER A 154 16.30 -20.63 -6.59
C SER A 154 16.78 -19.94 -5.32
N GLU A 155 16.90 -18.61 -5.34
CA GLU A 155 17.38 -17.78 -4.24
C GLU A 155 16.36 -17.69 -3.09
N HIS A 156 15.09 -17.43 -3.39
CA HIS A 156 14.10 -17.09 -2.36
C HIS A 156 13.32 -18.29 -1.84
N ILE A 157 13.14 -19.34 -2.65
CA ILE A 157 12.34 -20.52 -2.30
C ILE A 157 13.24 -21.75 -2.16
N SER A 158 14.00 -22.07 -3.21
CA SER A 158 14.77 -23.32 -3.24
C SER A 158 15.95 -23.35 -2.26
N ARG A 159 16.51 -22.18 -1.95
CA ARG A 159 17.66 -22.03 -1.06
C ARG A 159 17.42 -22.61 0.32
N TRP A 160 16.18 -22.55 0.81
CA TRP A 160 15.76 -23.11 2.11
C TRP A 160 15.97 -24.62 2.21
N SER A 161 15.92 -25.33 1.08
CA SER A 161 16.18 -26.78 1.04
C SER A 161 17.66 -27.15 1.08
N ARG A 162 18.56 -26.16 1.04
CA ARG A 162 20.01 -26.38 1.07
C ARG A 162 20.56 -26.00 2.45
N PRO A 163 21.20 -26.92 3.18
CA PRO A 163 21.80 -26.60 4.48
C PRO A 163 22.79 -25.44 4.41
N THR A 164 22.97 -24.73 5.52
CA THR A 164 24.05 -23.76 5.70
C THR A 164 24.78 -24.07 6.99
N LEU A 165 26.11 -24.16 6.92
CA LEU A 165 26.96 -24.51 8.06
C LEU A 165 26.51 -25.80 8.78
N GLY A 166 26.00 -26.79 8.03
CA GLY A 166 25.52 -28.07 8.57
C GLY A 166 24.12 -28.03 9.19
N ILE A 167 23.43 -26.89 9.17
CA ILE A 167 22.08 -26.74 9.71
C ILE A 167 21.06 -26.80 8.57
N ASP A 168 20.07 -27.69 8.70
CA ASP A 168 18.95 -27.82 7.77
C ASP A 168 17.82 -26.83 8.09
N PHE A 169 17.51 -25.96 7.13
CA PHE A 169 16.45 -24.96 7.20
C PHE A 169 15.24 -25.31 6.31
N SER A 170 15.14 -26.55 5.82
CA SER A 170 14.11 -27.01 4.88
C SER A 170 12.68 -26.73 5.34
N ARG A 171 12.43 -26.73 6.67
CA ARG A 171 11.14 -26.35 7.26
C ARG A 171 10.72 -24.90 6.95
N GLY A 172 11.67 -24.00 6.67
CA GLY A 172 11.41 -22.62 6.26
C GLY A 172 10.85 -22.49 4.85
N ARG A 173 11.06 -23.51 3.98
CA ARG A 173 10.60 -23.47 2.59
C ARG A 173 9.09 -23.25 2.47
N GLY A 174 8.30 -23.92 3.33
CA GLY A 174 6.85 -23.77 3.33
C GLY A 174 6.40 -22.34 3.62
N PHE A 175 7.09 -21.62 4.50
CA PHE A 175 6.82 -20.20 4.77
C PHE A 175 7.24 -19.32 3.58
N ALA A 176 8.41 -19.60 3.00
CA ALA A 176 8.92 -18.87 1.84
C ALA A 176 7.99 -18.99 0.62
N ALA A 177 7.47 -20.19 0.32
CA ALA A 177 6.52 -20.42 -0.76
C ALA A 177 5.18 -19.67 -0.58
N ASN A 178 4.83 -19.34 0.67
CA ASN A 178 3.63 -18.59 1.01
C ASN A 178 3.84 -17.07 1.05
N THR A 179 5.06 -16.59 0.74
CA THR A 179 5.37 -15.17 0.71
C THR A 179 4.96 -14.55 -0.62
N LEU A 180 4.24 -13.43 -0.56
CA LEU A 180 3.98 -12.55 -1.70
C LEU A 180 5.15 -11.58 -1.84
N PHE A 181 5.85 -11.61 -2.97
CA PHE A 181 7.03 -10.77 -3.19
C PHE A 181 6.67 -9.53 -4.03
N TRP A 182 7.15 -8.37 -3.61
CA TRP A 182 7.09 -7.12 -4.36
C TRP A 182 8.47 -6.81 -4.92
N ARG A 183 8.65 -6.93 -6.24
CA ARG A 183 9.93 -6.67 -6.89
C ARG A 183 9.77 -5.88 -8.18
N PRO A 184 10.76 -5.04 -8.56
CA PRO A 184 10.90 -4.58 -9.93
C PRO A 184 10.90 -5.78 -10.90
N VAL A 185 10.37 -5.58 -12.11
CA VAL A 185 10.32 -6.62 -13.14
C VAL A 185 11.71 -7.18 -13.43
N SER A 186 12.73 -6.31 -13.49
CA SER A 186 14.12 -6.69 -13.73
C SER A 186 14.69 -7.65 -12.69
N ASP A 187 14.28 -7.50 -11.42
CA ASP A 187 14.82 -8.27 -10.30
C ASP A 187 14.31 -9.71 -10.30
N LEU A 188 13.14 -9.95 -10.92
CA LEU A 188 12.59 -11.30 -11.04
C LEU A 188 13.33 -12.14 -12.07
N GLY A 189 13.96 -11.51 -13.08
CA GLY A 189 14.58 -12.21 -14.21
C GLY A 189 13.62 -13.20 -14.87
N ALA A 190 12.34 -12.84 -14.94
CA ALA A 190 11.26 -13.75 -15.29
C ALA A 190 10.89 -13.70 -16.78
N GLU A 191 10.56 -14.85 -17.34
CA GLU A 191 10.00 -15.00 -18.68
C GLU A 191 8.51 -15.32 -18.60
N LEU A 192 7.70 -14.69 -19.45
CA LEU A 192 6.27 -14.97 -19.54
C LEU A 192 6.04 -16.32 -20.23
N LEU A 193 5.28 -17.20 -19.58
CA LEU A 193 4.83 -18.49 -20.12
C LEU A 193 3.41 -18.43 -20.69
N SER A 194 2.68 -17.34 -20.42
CA SER A 194 1.35 -17.06 -20.99
C SER A 194 1.25 -15.59 -21.36
N ASP A 195 0.28 -15.28 -22.23
CA ASP A 195 -0.19 -13.90 -22.34
C ASP A 195 -0.79 -13.42 -21.00
N ALA A 196 -0.81 -12.11 -20.81
CA ALA A 196 -1.45 -11.50 -19.66
C ALA A 196 -2.97 -11.59 -19.78
N VAL A 197 -3.63 -11.91 -18.67
CA VAL A 197 -5.09 -11.90 -18.57
C VAL A 197 -5.54 -10.89 -17.52
N GLU A 198 -6.66 -10.23 -17.77
CA GLU A 198 -7.30 -9.34 -16.78
C GLU A 198 -7.93 -10.18 -15.67
N LEU A 199 -7.43 -10.00 -14.45
CA LEU A 199 -7.90 -10.69 -13.24
C LEU A 199 -9.11 -9.99 -12.62
N ASP A 200 -9.06 -8.66 -12.54
CA ASP A 200 -10.09 -7.85 -11.90
C ASP A 200 -10.04 -6.41 -12.42
N CYS A 201 -11.15 -5.69 -12.33
CA CYS A 201 -11.27 -4.32 -12.78
C CYS A 201 -12.13 -3.49 -11.82
N ILE A 202 -11.56 -2.39 -11.34
CA ILE A 202 -12.19 -1.49 -10.39
C ILE A 202 -12.51 -0.17 -11.08
N ASP A 203 -13.79 0.17 -11.12
CA ASP A 203 -14.27 1.50 -11.49
C ASP A 203 -14.33 2.39 -10.25
N PHE A 204 -13.42 3.36 -10.16
CA PHE A 204 -13.29 4.21 -8.98
C PHE A 204 -14.46 5.19 -8.81
N HIS A 205 -15.34 5.39 -9.79
CA HIS A 205 -16.56 6.17 -9.57
C HIS A 205 -17.62 5.40 -8.78
N THR A 206 -17.60 4.07 -8.85
CA THR A 206 -18.69 3.23 -8.31
C THR A 206 -18.25 2.27 -7.20
N ALA A 207 -16.95 1.94 -7.15
CA ALA A 207 -16.40 0.98 -6.20
C ALA A 207 -16.68 1.36 -4.73
N ARG A 208 -17.01 0.35 -3.93
CA ARG A 208 -17.29 0.47 -2.47
C ARG A 208 -16.34 -0.38 -1.63
N THR A 209 -15.70 -1.36 -2.25
CA THR A 209 -14.80 -2.30 -1.60
C THR A 209 -13.49 -2.35 -2.37
N ALA A 210 -12.39 -2.52 -1.64
CA ALA A 210 -11.10 -2.85 -2.21
C ALA A 210 -10.85 -4.36 -1.97
N ALA A 211 -11.77 -5.22 -2.35
CA ALA A 211 -11.58 -6.66 -2.26
C ALA A 211 -11.36 -7.24 -3.65
N CYS A 212 -10.56 -8.29 -3.76
CA CYS A 212 -10.45 -9.08 -4.98
C CYS A 212 -10.84 -10.52 -4.64
N GLY A 213 -11.75 -11.09 -5.42
CA GLY A 213 -12.26 -12.44 -5.25
C GLY A 213 -12.49 -13.04 -6.61
N SER A 214 -11.42 -13.09 -7.41
CA SER A 214 -11.49 -13.31 -8.85
C SER A 214 -10.75 -14.57 -9.26
N GLU A 215 -11.21 -15.16 -10.35
CA GLU A 215 -10.63 -16.37 -10.91
C GLU A 215 -10.60 -16.26 -12.44
N VAL A 216 -9.46 -16.63 -13.02
CA VAL A 216 -9.19 -16.55 -14.44
C VAL A 216 -8.53 -17.83 -14.94
N GLU A 217 -8.63 -18.04 -16.24
CA GLU A 217 -7.93 -19.11 -16.96
C GLU A 217 -6.82 -18.51 -17.82
N MET A 218 -5.63 -19.08 -17.74
CA MET A 218 -4.46 -18.70 -18.52
C MET A 218 -4.00 -19.90 -19.33
N THR A 219 -3.88 -19.72 -20.64
CA THR A 219 -3.30 -20.74 -21.52
C THR A 219 -1.79 -20.54 -21.61
N ALA A 220 -1.03 -21.59 -21.35
CA ALA A 220 0.42 -21.58 -21.53
C ALA A 220 0.75 -21.41 -23.03
N GLY A 221 1.39 -20.30 -23.38
CA GLY A 221 1.89 -20.01 -24.72
C GLY A 221 3.24 -20.67 -25.02
N SER A 222 3.92 -21.22 -24.00
CA SER A 222 5.15 -21.99 -24.17
C SER A 222 5.27 -23.09 -23.12
N SER A 223 6.05 -24.14 -23.44
CA SER A 223 6.36 -25.21 -22.49
C SER A 223 7.53 -24.80 -21.58
N GLY A 224 7.47 -25.12 -20.29
CA GLY A 224 8.52 -24.76 -19.35
C GLY A 224 8.13 -24.92 -17.88
N LEU A 225 9.08 -24.67 -16.99
CA LEU A 225 8.83 -24.74 -15.55
C LEU A 225 8.25 -23.40 -15.06
N CYS A 226 6.96 -23.41 -14.71
CA CYS A 226 6.26 -22.29 -14.13
C CYS A 226 6.57 -22.20 -12.63
N HIS A 227 7.31 -21.16 -12.27
CA HIS A 227 7.78 -20.91 -10.91
C HIS A 227 6.78 -20.11 -10.07
N GLY A 228 5.82 -19.47 -10.73
CA GLY A 228 4.88 -18.58 -10.08
C GLY A 228 3.96 -17.88 -11.05
N VAL A 229 3.14 -17.01 -10.47
CA VAL A 229 2.26 -16.09 -11.18
C VAL A 229 2.75 -14.67 -10.93
N MET A 230 2.95 -13.89 -11.99
CA MET A 230 3.28 -12.48 -11.91
C MET A 230 1.99 -11.66 -11.99
N GLY A 231 1.80 -10.73 -11.06
CA GLY A 231 0.66 -9.81 -11.02
C GLY A 231 1.09 -8.35 -11.09
N TRP A 232 0.39 -7.54 -11.86
CA TRP A 232 0.59 -6.10 -11.94
C TRP A 232 -0.74 -5.40 -12.20
N PHE A 233 -0.72 -4.08 -12.35
CA PHE A 233 -1.94 -3.34 -12.64
C PHE A 233 -1.73 -2.27 -13.70
N ASP A 234 -2.80 -1.94 -14.40
CA ASP A 234 -2.87 -0.77 -15.26
C ASP A 234 -3.89 0.21 -14.65
N MET A 235 -3.60 1.49 -14.72
CA MET A 235 -4.51 2.56 -14.31
C MET A 235 -4.91 3.40 -15.52
N ARG A 236 -6.18 3.79 -15.59
CA ARG A 236 -6.68 4.67 -16.63
C ARG A 236 -6.60 6.12 -16.19
N LEU A 237 -5.89 6.93 -16.97
CA LEU A 237 -5.66 8.35 -16.76
C LEU A 237 -6.27 9.12 -17.94
N GLY A 238 -7.56 9.43 -17.83
CA GLY A 238 -8.35 9.96 -18.94
C GLY A 238 -8.59 8.88 -20.01
N GLU A 239 -8.08 9.08 -21.22
CA GLU A 239 -8.22 8.11 -22.32
C GLU A 239 -7.08 7.07 -22.37
N ASP A 240 -5.97 7.33 -21.68
CA ASP A 240 -4.77 6.48 -21.73
C ASP A 240 -4.72 5.48 -20.57
N TRP A 241 -4.10 4.33 -20.80
CA TRP A 241 -3.75 3.36 -19.76
C TRP A 241 -2.25 3.43 -19.45
N LEU A 242 -1.92 3.66 -18.18
CA LEU A 242 -0.56 3.54 -17.66
C LEU A 242 -0.39 2.14 -17.05
N SER A 243 0.50 1.33 -17.62
CA SER A 243 0.76 -0.04 -17.18
C SER A 243 1.98 -0.12 -16.27
N THR A 244 1.89 -0.89 -15.19
CA THR A 244 3.04 -1.27 -14.32
C THR A 244 3.64 -2.63 -14.68
N GLY A 245 3.23 -3.19 -15.83
CA GLY A 245 3.58 -4.54 -16.26
C GLY A 245 4.98 -4.67 -16.88
N PRO A 246 5.36 -5.91 -17.22
CA PRO A 246 6.72 -6.22 -17.70
C PRO A 246 7.11 -5.61 -19.05
N ALA A 247 6.12 -5.20 -19.85
CA ALA A 247 6.36 -4.55 -21.15
C ALA A 247 6.42 -3.01 -21.05
N ALA A 248 6.12 -2.43 -19.89
CA ALA A 248 6.09 -0.99 -19.68
C ALA A 248 7.48 -0.45 -19.30
N GLU A 249 7.65 0.86 -19.44
CA GLU A 249 8.84 1.54 -18.91
C GLU A 249 8.89 1.41 -17.37
N PRO A 250 10.08 1.21 -16.78
CA PRO A 250 10.21 1.07 -15.33
C PRO A 250 9.68 2.27 -14.56
N MET A 251 8.89 1.98 -13.52
CA MET A 251 8.36 2.95 -12.56
C MET A 251 8.71 2.52 -11.14
N HIS A 252 8.40 3.34 -10.14
CA HIS A 252 8.66 3.00 -8.74
C HIS A 252 7.83 1.81 -8.22
N TRP A 253 6.69 1.49 -8.85
CA TRP A 253 5.89 0.32 -8.49
C TRP A 253 6.60 -0.98 -8.82
N SER A 254 6.38 -1.95 -7.96
CA SER A 254 6.82 -3.32 -8.13
C SER A 254 5.68 -4.22 -8.60
N VAL A 255 6.03 -5.26 -9.34
CA VAL A 255 5.10 -6.35 -9.64
C VAL A 255 5.00 -7.30 -8.44
N ALA A 256 3.86 -7.96 -8.32
CA ALA A 256 3.67 -9.10 -7.44
C ALA A 256 4.28 -10.35 -8.08
N PHE A 257 5.05 -11.11 -7.31
CA PHE A 257 5.38 -12.49 -7.62
C PHE A 257 4.75 -13.41 -6.58
N MET A 258 3.88 -14.31 -7.05
CA MET A 258 3.15 -15.32 -6.28
C MET A 258 3.74 -16.70 -6.58
N PRO A 259 4.62 -17.23 -5.72
CA PRO A 259 5.31 -18.49 -5.98
C PRO A 259 4.37 -19.69 -6.13
N LEU A 260 4.85 -20.71 -6.85
CA LEU A 260 4.30 -22.06 -6.85
C LEU A 260 5.33 -23.04 -6.29
N ASP A 261 4.94 -23.83 -5.30
CA ASP A 261 5.80 -24.84 -4.71
C ASP A 261 5.07 -26.19 -4.57
N PRO A 262 5.50 -27.24 -5.30
CA PRO A 262 6.58 -27.23 -6.29
C PRO A 262 6.21 -26.43 -7.56
N PRO A 263 7.19 -25.97 -8.37
CA PRO A 263 6.91 -25.37 -9.68
C PRO A 263 6.15 -26.33 -10.59
N LEU A 264 5.34 -25.81 -11.50
CA LEU A 264 4.55 -26.62 -12.44
C LEU A 264 5.29 -26.81 -13.76
N ASP A 265 5.44 -28.05 -14.22
CA ASP A 265 5.92 -28.33 -15.59
C ASP A 265 4.77 -28.15 -16.57
N LEU A 266 4.73 -27.00 -17.25
CA LEU A 266 3.70 -26.64 -18.22
C LEU A 266 4.07 -27.14 -19.62
N LYS A 267 3.08 -27.61 -20.35
CA LYS A 267 3.12 -27.80 -21.80
C LYS A 267 2.38 -26.67 -22.49
N GLU A 268 2.85 -26.29 -23.67
CA GLU A 268 2.15 -25.34 -24.53
C GLU A 268 0.71 -25.81 -24.77
N GLY A 269 -0.26 -24.91 -24.56
CA GLY A 269 -1.68 -25.20 -24.62
C GLY A 269 -2.30 -25.67 -23.29
N ASP A 270 -1.51 -25.90 -22.23
CA ASP A 270 -2.05 -26.20 -20.91
C ASP A 270 -2.91 -25.03 -20.42
N ASN A 271 -4.13 -25.35 -19.94
CA ASN A 271 -5.03 -24.37 -19.36
C ASN A 271 -4.90 -24.38 -17.83
N VAL A 272 -4.43 -23.26 -17.28
CA VAL A 272 -4.16 -23.08 -15.85
C VAL A 272 -5.21 -22.15 -15.27
N LYS A 273 -5.94 -22.63 -14.26
CA LYS A 273 -6.93 -21.83 -13.53
C LYS A 273 -6.27 -21.19 -12.31
N PHE A 274 -6.28 -19.86 -12.26
CA PHE A 274 -5.70 -19.04 -11.20
C PHE A 274 -6.81 -18.29 -10.47
N GLY A 275 -6.85 -18.42 -9.15
CA GLY A 275 -7.76 -17.67 -8.28
C GLY A 275 -6.97 -16.81 -7.30
N LEU A 276 -7.43 -15.57 -7.12
CA LEU A 276 -6.93 -14.64 -6.12
C LEU A 276 -8.07 -14.23 -5.18
N ASP A 277 -7.85 -14.41 -3.88
CA ASP A 277 -8.73 -13.94 -2.82
C ASP A 277 -7.94 -13.00 -1.90
N ARG A 278 -8.37 -11.74 -1.87
CA ARG A 278 -7.87 -10.68 -1.00
C ARG A 278 -9.06 -9.94 -0.41
N PRO A 279 -9.36 -10.09 0.90
CA PRO A 279 -10.37 -9.30 1.58
C PRO A 279 -9.93 -7.81 1.64
N PRO A 280 -10.83 -6.88 1.96
CA PRO A 280 -10.52 -5.44 2.00
C PRO A 280 -9.27 -5.08 2.80
N PHE A 281 -8.97 -5.86 3.85
CA PHE A 281 -7.77 -5.75 4.67
C PHE A 281 -7.27 -7.15 5.01
N GLY A 282 -5.95 -7.34 5.01
CA GLY A 282 -5.31 -8.56 5.51
C GLY A 282 -4.70 -9.45 4.44
N GLU A 283 -4.96 -10.74 4.55
CA GLU A 283 -4.15 -11.79 3.93
C GLU A 283 -4.52 -12.06 2.48
N TRP A 284 -3.50 -12.27 1.65
CA TRP A 284 -3.67 -12.66 0.25
C TRP A 284 -3.64 -14.17 0.14
N THR A 285 -4.54 -14.73 -0.64
CA THR A 285 -4.59 -16.17 -0.95
C THR A 285 -4.59 -16.34 -2.45
N TRP A 286 -3.66 -17.13 -2.99
CA TRP A 286 -3.70 -17.53 -4.40
C TRP A 286 -3.83 -19.04 -4.53
N THR A 287 -4.58 -19.45 -5.55
CA THR A 287 -4.81 -20.84 -5.92
C THR A 287 -4.44 -21.03 -7.38
N VAL A 288 -3.74 -22.13 -7.68
CA VAL A 288 -3.47 -22.56 -9.06
C VAL A 288 -3.93 -23.99 -9.25
N THR A 289 -4.64 -24.25 -10.33
CA THR A 289 -5.14 -25.59 -10.69
C THR A 289 -4.73 -25.94 -12.13
N LEU A 290 -4.13 -27.12 -12.30
CA LEU A 290 -3.77 -27.71 -13.59
C LEU A 290 -4.05 -29.21 -13.57
N GLY A 291 -4.80 -29.72 -14.55
CA GLY A 291 -5.02 -31.18 -14.70
C GLY A 291 -5.60 -31.88 -13.46
N GLY A 292 -6.41 -31.19 -12.66
CA GLY A 292 -6.98 -31.70 -11.40
C GLY A 292 -6.06 -31.58 -10.17
N SER A 293 -4.79 -31.21 -10.34
CA SER A 293 -3.88 -30.86 -9.25
C SER A 293 -4.10 -29.41 -8.83
N ARG A 294 -4.23 -29.16 -7.52
CA ARG A 294 -4.48 -27.83 -6.96
C ARG A 294 -3.40 -27.47 -5.94
N GLN A 295 -2.77 -26.32 -6.13
CA GLN A 295 -1.92 -25.67 -5.13
C GLN A 295 -2.65 -24.46 -4.54
N ARG A 296 -2.46 -24.21 -3.24
CA ARG A 296 -3.01 -23.06 -2.53
C ARG A 296 -1.95 -22.50 -1.60
N HIS A 297 -1.77 -21.19 -1.64
CA HIS A 297 -0.85 -20.46 -0.79
C HIS A 297 -1.57 -19.26 -0.15
N SER A 298 -1.05 -18.79 0.98
CA SER A 298 -1.56 -17.60 1.66
C SER A 298 -0.48 -16.89 2.46
N THR A 299 -0.47 -15.56 2.42
CA THR A 299 0.46 -14.74 3.23
C THR A 299 0.30 -14.99 4.74
N PHE A 300 -0.86 -15.50 5.19
CA PHE A 300 -1.04 -15.96 6.56
C PHE A 300 -0.06 -17.08 6.94
N GLN A 301 0.19 -18.00 5.99
CA GLN A 301 1.10 -19.13 6.14
C GLN A 301 2.58 -18.74 5.93
N ALA A 302 2.87 -17.51 5.51
CA ALA A 302 4.23 -16.99 5.44
C ALA A 302 4.79 -16.61 6.83
N ASN A 303 3.91 -16.41 7.81
CA ASN A 303 4.27 -15.90 9.12
C ASN A 303 4.35 -17.01 10.17
N ILE A 304 5.31 -16.90 11.09
CA ILE A 304 5.33 -17.70 12.32
C ILE A 304 4.37 -17.05 13.31
N VAL A 305 3.19 -17.64 13.47
CA VAL A 305 2.16 -17.08 14.33
C VAL A 305 2.25 -17.66 15.75
N ASP A 306 2.33 -16.79 16.76
CA ASP A 306 2.21 -17.18 18.16
C ASP A 306 0.75 -17.47 18.52
N LEU A 307 0.43 -18.71 18.87
CA LEU A 307 -0.90 -19.13 19.30
C LEU A 307 -1.41 -18.36 20.52
N ALA A 308 -0.52 -17.93 21.43
CA ALA A 308 -0.91 -17.11 22.57
C ALA A 308 -1.32 -15.69 22.13
N HIS A 309 -0.75 -15.18 21.05
CA HIS A 309 -1.15 -13.91 20.45
C HIS A 309 -2.52 -14.03 19.77
N LEU A 310 -2.74 -15.05 18.94
CA LEU A 310 -4.03 -15.30 18.28
C LEU A 310 -5.18 -15.47 19.29
N LYS A 311 -4.94 -16.21 20.38
CA LYS A 311 -5.94 -16.40 21.43
C LYS A 311 -6.37 -15.09 22.10
N LYS A 312 -5.48 -14.08 22.17
CA LYS A 312 -5.82 -12.76 22.72
C LYS A 312 -6.65 -11.91 21.76
N GLN A 313 -6.62 -12.23 20.47
CA GLN A 313 -7.34 -11.51 19.41
C GLN A 313 -8.66 -12.19 19.00
N ALA A 314 -8.98 -13.35 19.58
CA ALA A 314 -10.24 -14.03 19.31
C ALA A 314 -11.44 -13.16 19.79
N PRO A 315 -12.58 -13.15 19.06
CA PRO A 315 -13.73 -12.31 19.40
C PRO A 315 -14.24 -12.47 20.85
N ASP A 316 -14.18 -13.70 21.38
CA ASP A 316 -14.63 -14.02 22.73
C ASP A 316 -13.50 -13.99 23.79
N ALA A 317 -12.31 -13.50 23.43
CA ALA A 317 -11.21 -13.38 24.37
C ALA A 317 -11.42 -12.21 25.34
N ALA A 318 -11.16 -12.43 26.62
CA ALA A 318 -11.11 -11.39 27.65
C ALA A 318 -9.66 -11.17 28.13
N PRO A 319 -8.81 -10.48 27.34
CA PRO A 319 -7.41 -10.27 27.70
C PRO A 319 -7.26 -9.28 28.88
N ASN A 320 -6.35 -9.58 29.79
CA ASN A 320 -5.93 -8.66 30.84
C ASN A 320 -4.83 -7.71 30.34
N LEU A 321 -4.73 -6.52 30.93
CA LEU A 321 -3.62 -5.60 30.64
C LEU A 321 -2.27 -6.25 30.96
N SER A 322 -1.37 -6.25 29.96
CA SER A 322 0.04 -6.55 30.16
C SER A 322 0.70 -5.46 31.01
N GLN A 323 1.94 -5.67 31.44
CA GLN A 323 2.69 -4.63 32.14
C GLN A 323 2.86 -3.36 31.29
N GLU A 324 3.06 -3.52 29.97
CA GLU A 324 3.05 -2.39 29.02
C GLU A 324 1.67 -1.73 28.91
N GLY A 325 0.60 -2.53 28.89
CA GLY A 325 -0.77 -2.01 28.88
C GLY A 325 -1.11 -1.19 30.12
N ARG A 326 -0.59 -1.59 31.30
CA ARG A 326 -0.73 -0.81 32.55
C ARG A 326 0.06 0.50 32.50
N LEU A 327 1.28 0.48 31.98
CA LEU A 327 2.06 1.69 31.76
C LEU A 327 1.35 2.64 30.78
N ALA A 328 0.82 2.10 29.68
CA ALA A 328 0.06 2.88 28.72
C ALA A 328 -1.19 3.50 29.36
N LEU A 329 -1.96 2.71 30.12
CA LEU A 329 -3.11 3.22 30.87
C LEU A 329 -2.72 4.35 31.82
N HIS A 330 -1.64 4.19 32.58
CA HIS A 330 -1.12 5.22 33.49
C HIS A 330 -0.78 6.53 32.77
N VAL A 331 -0.02 6.43 31.66
CA VAL A 331 0.34 7.59 30.85
C VAL A 331 -0.89 8.29 30.30
N LEU A 332 -1.86 7.54 29.77
CA LEU A 332 -3.10 8.08 29.21
C LEU A 332 -3.98 8.74 30.28
N SER A 333 -4.08 8.16 31.48
CA SER A 333 -4.78 8.77 32.61
C SER A 333 -4.15 10.11 32.99
N TRP A 334 -2.82 10.18 33.09
CA TRP A 334 -2.15 11.45 33.40
C TRP A 334 -2.26 12.49 32.27
N LEU A 335 -2.26 12.06 31.00
CA LEU A 335 -2.55 12.95 29.88
C LEU A 335 -3.95 13.57 30.02
N SER A 336 -4.96 12.77 30.38
CA SER A 336 -6.33 13.25 30.57
C SER A 336 -6.49 14.25 31.73
N GLU A 337 -5.55 14.24 32.68
CA GLU A 337 -5.47 15.21 33.78
C GLU A 337 -4.71 16.51 33.41
N GLY A 338 -4.24 16.66 32.16
CA GLY A 338 -3.48 17.83 31.73
C GLY A 338 -2.06 17.92 32.31
N ARG A 339 -1.45 16.78 32.68
CA ARG A 339 -0.10 16.74 33.25
C ARG A 339 0.96 16.99 32.19
N THR A 340 2.04 17.67 32.57
CA THR A 340 3.19 17.86 31.69
C THR A 340 3.91 16.54 31.41
N LEU A 341 4.56 16.42 30.26
CA LEU A 341 5.36 15.24 29.90
C LEU A 341 6.39 14.87 30.98
N ARG A 342 7.01 15.87 31.61
CA ARG A 342 7.94 15.66 32.73
C ARG A 342 7.26 14.97 33.92
N GLN A 343 6.10 15.47 34.34
CA GLN A 343 5.32 14.88 35.44
C GLN A 343 4.88 13.45 35.14
N ILE A 344 4.49 13.17 33.89
CA ILE A 344 4.12 11.82 33.44
C ILE A 344 5.31 10.87 33.53
N ILE A 345 6.47 11.28 33.01
CA ILE A 345 7.72 10.48 33.08
C ILE A 345 8.10 10.21 34.53
N ASP A 346 8.09 11.24 35.39
CA ASP A 346 8.45 11.11 36.80
C ASP A 346 7.50 10.16 37.55
N SER A 347 6.21 10.18 37.21
CA SER A 347 5.23 9.27 37.81
C SER A 347 5.38 7.84 37.31
N ALA A 348 5.54 7.66 35.99
CA ALA A 348 5.78 6.34 35.39
C ALA A 348 7.04 5.67 35.96
N ARG A 349 8.10 6.44 36.25
CA ARG A 349 9.31 5.95 36.91
C ARG A 349 9.04 5.39 38.31
N LYS A 350 8.17 6.05 39.08
CA LYS A 350 7.82 5.62 40.45
C LYS A 350 6.95 4.37 40.45
N GLU A 351 5.99 4.30 39.53
CA GLU A 351 4.99 3.24 39.50
C GLU A 351 5.49 1.97 38.78
N PHE A 352 6.40 2.11 37.82
CA PHE A 352 6.92 1.01 36.99
C PHE A 352 8.46 0.85 37.08
N PRO A 353 9.05 0.64 38.28
CA PRO A 353 10.50 0.62 38.49
C PRO A 353 11.23 -0.58 37.86
N ARG A 354 10.50 -1.57 37.35
CA ARG A 354 11.07 -2.73 36.63
C ARG A 354 11.14 -2.54 35.11
N GLN A 355 10.43 -1.56 34.56
CA GLN A 355 10.53 -1.17 33.15
C GLN A 355 11.54 -0.04 32.94
N SER A 356 12.13 0.47 34.02
CA SER A 356 13.13 1.53 34.04
C SER A 356 14.57 1.01 34.08
N VAL A 357 14.83 -0.26 33.72
CA VAL A 357 16.19 -0.85 33.75
C VAL A 357 17.14 -0.07 32.81
N HIS A 358 16.58 0.57 31.77
CA HIS A 358 17.21 1.67 31.05
C HIS A 358 16.31 2.91 31.11
N GLU A 359 16.75 3.94 31.84
CA GLU A 359 16.02 5.20 32.02
C GLU A 359 15.58 5.84 30.68
N GLN A 360 16.42 5.68 29.66
CA GLN A 360 16.15 6.13 28.29
C GLN A 360 15.03 5.35 27.60
N GLU A 361 14.84 4.07 27.91
CA GLU A 361 13.79 3.24 27.30
C GLU A 361 12.40 3.62 27.82
N LEU A 362 12.23 3.79 29.13
CA LEU A 362 10.95 4.20 29.71
C LEU A 362 10.54 5.57 29.18
N GLU A 363 11.46 6.53 29.18
CA GLU A 363 11.19 7.86 28.66
C GLU A 363 10.85 7.83 27.16
N SER A 364 11.60 7.07 26.36
CA SER A 364 11.31 6.88 24.94
C SER A 364 9.91 6.27 24.73
N HIS A 365 9.53 5.29 25.56
CA HIS A 365 8.23 4.64 25.51
C HIS A 365 7.10 5.60 25.89
N VAL A 366 7.23 6.36 26.98
CA VAL A 366 6.26 7.40 27.36
C VAL A 366 6.14 8.43 26.24
N ARG A 367 7.25 8.93 25.69
CA ARG A 367 7.26 9.86 24.56
C ARG A 367 6.59 9.27 23.32
N SER A 368 6.71 7.96 23.08
CA SER A 368 6.02 7.26 21.99
C SER A 368 4.50 7.26 22.19
N LEU A 369 4.05 6.95 23.40
CA LEU A 369 2.63 6.97 23.77
C LEU A 369 2.02 8.38 23.67
N VAL A 370 2.71 9.39 24.22
CA VAL A 370 2.28 10.80 24.12
C VAL A 370 2.27 11.27 22.67
N ARG A 371 3.26 10.89 21.86
CA ARG A 371 3.27 11.21 20.42
C ARG A 371 2.12 10.55 19.65
N ARG A 372 1.67 9.37 20.09
CA ARG A 372 0.62 8.60 19.43
C ARG A 372 -0.79 9.04 19.83
N TRP A 373 -0.97 9.44 21.09
CA TRP A 373 -2.30 9.65 21.68
C TRP A 373 -2.49 10.99 22.38
N GLY A 374 -1.42 11.79 22.55
CA GLY A 374 -1.51 13.14 23.08
C GLY A 374 -2.03 14.11 22.03
N GLY A 375 -2.92 15.01 22.44
CA GLY A 375 -3.33 16.16 21.63
C GLY A 375 -2.28 17.28 21.66
N ASP A 376 -2.55 18.35 20.91
CA ASP A 376 -1.71 19.54 20.94
C ASP A 376 -1.71 20.16 22.36
N PRO A 377 -0.56 20.66 22.84
CA PRO A 377 -0.51 21.41 24.09
C PRO A 377 -1.47 22.59 24.04
N ALA A 378 -2.21 22.80 25.14
CA ALA A 378 -3.13 23.93 25.32
C ALA A 378 -2.41 25.28 25.36
#